data_AF-A0AA92USJ5-F1
#
_entry.id   AF-A0AA92USJ5-F1
#
_cell.length_a   1.000
_cell.length_b   1.000
_cell.length_c   1.000
_cell.angle_alpha   90.00
_cell.angle_beta   90.00
_cell.angle_gamma   90.00
#
_symmetry.space_group_name_H-M   'P 1'
#
loop_
_entity.id
_entity.type
_entity.pdbx_description
1 polymer ?
#
loop_
_entity_poly.entity_id
_entity_poly.type
_entity_poly.pdbx_seq_one_letter_code
_entity_poly.pdbx_strand_id
1 'polypeptide(L)'
;MLLDLFEYFAKFPATAGVVKGIANKGESSMEEYATVLKAIKEMPEKELVPEIENYVYGQSFDELKQRIDKLTGSFLFVDYGEVDMQSDGRRSFQCTQRIAVTVAMKLSAHADMLERVIANDRTLQMLSKVHARILADVETEGLYWMDRESITTCEIIPFVSAELQSYGWTLMLSATGADILDVHRMSRDMAR
;
A
#
# COMPACT_ATOMS: atom_id res chain seq x y z
N MET A 1 -0.80 11.31 6.77
CA MET A 1 -1.42 9.99 6.58
C MET A 1 -1.21 9.41 5.18
N LEU A 2 -1.88 9.88 4.11
CA LEU A 2 -1.80 9.19 2.80
C LEU A 2 -0.37 9.12 2.21
N LEU A 3 0.40 10.21 2.29
CA LEU A 3 1.81 10.20 1.88
C LEU A 3 2.65 9.29 2.79
N ASP A 4 2.42 9.31 4.10
CA ASP A 4 3.13 8.44 5.04
C ASP A 4 2.86 6.96 4.76
N LEU A 5 1.61 6.59 4.46
CA LEU A 5 1.23 5.23 4.07
C LEU A 5 1.89 4.86 2.74
N PHE A 6 1.87 5.77 1.76
CA PHE A 6 2.53 5.56 0.48
C PHE A 6 4.05 5.36 0.63
N GLU A 7 4.72 6.18 1.43
CA GLU A 7 6.14 6.05 1.75
C GLU A 7 6.42 4.74 2.50
N TYR A 8 5.56 4.38 3.45
CA TYR A 8 5.67 3.11 4.18
C TYR A 8 5.61 1.90 3.23
N PHE A 9 4.65 1.86 2.32
CA PHE A 9 4.53 0.78 1.35
C PHE A 9 5.59 0.83 0.25
N ALA A 10 6.18 1.99 -0.04
CA ALA A 10 7.29 2.12 -0.98
C ALA A 10 8.58 1.42 -0.48
N LYS A 11 8.68 1.08 0.81
CA LYS A 11 9.81 0.31 1.35
C LYS A 11 9.90 -1.12 0.80
N PHE A 12 8.78 -1.70 0.35
CA PHE A 12 8.73 -3.12 -0.03
C PHE A 12 9.32 -3.41 -1.41
N PRO A 13 8.87 -2.74 -2.50
CA PRO A 13 9.27 -3.12 -3.85
C PRO A 13 10.70 -2.72 -4.18
N ALA A 14 11.20 -3.20 -5.31
CA ALA A 14 12.48 -2.74 -5.86
C ALA A 14 12.45 -1.22 -6.13
N THR A 15 13.49 -0.51 -5.70
CA THR A 15 13.56 0.97 -5.76
C THR A 15 13.35 1.49 -7.19
N ALA A 16 13.88 0.74 -8.16
CA ALA A 16 13.76 1.09 -9.57
C ALA A 16 12.30 1.12 -10.04
N GLY A 17 11.46 0.18 -9.60
CA GLY A 17 10.04 0.14 -9.97
C GLY A 17 9.17 1.08 -9.15
N VAL A 18 9.58 1.45 -7.94
CA VAL A 18 8.95 2.54 -7.19
C VAL A 18 9.08 3.85 -7.97
N VAL A 19 10.31 4.28 -8.29
CA VAL A 19 10.53 5.58 -8.95
C VAL A 19 9.95 5.62 -10.36
N LYS A 20 10.11 4.56 -11.15
CA LYS A 20 9.58 4.50 -12.53
C LYS A 20 8.05 4.51 -12.59
N GLY A 21 7.38 3.90 -11.61
CA GLY A 21 5.93 3.77 -11.58
C GLY A 21 5.20 5.07 -11.23
N ILE A 22 5.85 5.98 -10.49
CA ILE A 22 5.18 7.08 -9.79
C ILE A 22 5.70 8.47 -10.17
N ALA A 23 6.95 8.58 -10.66
CA ALA A 23 7.57 9.86 -10.96
C ALA A 23 7.43 10.23 -12.45
N ASN A 24 6.94 11.43 -12.74
CA ASN A 24 7.00 12.07 -14.06
C ASN A 24 8.44 12.49 -14.44
N LYS A 25 9.41 11.57 -14.33
CA LYS A 25 10.84 11.82 -14.60
C LYS A 25 11.43 13.01 -13.83
N GLY A 26 10.81 13.45 -12.74
CA GLY A 26 11.28 14.57 -11.92
C GLY A 26 10.61 15.92 -12.21
N GLU A 27 9.65 16.00 -13.14
CA GLU A 27 8.98 17.25 -13.50
C GLU A 27 7.58 17.33 -12.87
N SER A 28 7.38 18.31 -11.97
CA SER A 28 6.08 18.60 -11.37
C SER A 28 6.02 20.06 -10.93
N SER A 29 4.82 20.64 -10.97
CA SER A 29 4.51 21.97 -10.42
C SER A 29 4.08 21.93 -8.95
N MET A 30 3.93 20.75 -8.35
CA MET A 30 3.60 20.59 -6.94
C MET A 30 4.85 20.76 -6.07
N GLU A 31 4.75 21.59 -5.03
CA GLU A 31 5.88 21.93 -4.15
C GLU A 31 6.39 20.70 -3.39
N GLU A 32 5.48 19.83 -2.95
CA GLU A 32 5.74 18.64 -2.15
C GLU A 32 6.38 17.52 -2.98
N TYR A 33 6.30 17.59 -4.31
CA TYR A 33 6.76 16.51 -5.20
C TYR A 33 8.25 16.21 -5.02
N ALA A 34 9.08 17.25 -4.96
CA ALA A 34 10.53 17.08 -4.77
C ALA A 34 10.83 16.50 -3.39
N THR A 35 10.06 16.88 -2.38
CA THR A 35 10.18 16.38 -1.00
C THR A 35 9.84 14.89 -0.92
N VAL A 36 8.70 14.46 -1.47
CA VAL A 36 8.29 13.05 -1.48
C VAL A 36 9.25 12.20 -2.31
N LEU A 37 9.67 12.70 -3.49
CA LEU A 37 10.65 11.99 -4.31
C LEU A 37 12.01 11.83 -3.61
N LYS A 38 12.42 12.84 -2.84
CA LYS A 38 13.62 12.80 -2.02
C LYS A 38 13.47 11.80 -0.87
N ALA A 39 12.35 11.86 -0.15
CA ALA A 39 12.04 10.93 0.95
C ALA A 39 12.15 9.48 0.47
N ILE A 40 11.54 9.15 -0.68
CA ILE A 40 11.59 7.81 -1.27
C ILE A 40 13.01 7.37 -1.62
N LYS A 41 13.84 8.27 -2.17
CA LYS A 41 15.23 7.96 -2.56
C LYS A 41 16.15 7.77 -1.35
N GLU A 42 15.89 8.52 -0.29
CA GLU A 42 16.72 8.58 0.93
C GLU A 42 16.18 7.69 2.05
N MET A 43 15.14 6.88 1.81
CA MET A 43 14.60 5.96 2.80
C MET A 43 15.71 5.05 3.37
N PRO A 44 15.82 4.93 4.71
CA PRO A 44 16.83 4.10 5.35
C PRO A 44 16.59 2.62 5.07
N GLU A 45 15.32 2.23 4.99
CA GLU A 45 14.87 0.89 4.67
C GLU A 45 14.17 0.90 3.32
N LYS A 46 14.65 0.06 2.40
CA LYS A 46 14.12 -0.08 1.06
C LYS A 46 14.34 -1.50 0.55
N GLU A 47 13.56 -1.89 -0.44
CA GLU A 47 13.65 -3.19 -1.08
C GLU A 47 13.50 -4.34 -0.07
N LEU A 48 12.56 -4.21 0.87
CA LEU A 48 12.30 -5.24 1.89
C LEU A 48 11.74 -6.54 1.29
N VAL A 49 11.10 -6.45 0.12
CA VAL A 49 10.64 -7.58 -0.70
C VAL A 49 10.97 -7.26 -2.17
N PRO A 50 12.24 -7.40 -2.58
CA PRO A 50 12.70 -6.97 -3.91
C PRO A 50 12.12 -7.83 -5.03
N GLU A 51 11.55 -9.00 -4.71
CA GLU A 51 10.80 -9.80 -5.67
C GLU A 51 9.51 -9.12 -6.13
N ILE A 52 9.03 -8.09 -5.42
CA ILE A 52 8.02 -7.17 -5.90
C ILE A 52 8.73 -6.11 -6.75
N GLU A 53 8.56 -6.19 -8.06
CA GLU A 53 9.33 -5.37 -8.99
C GLU A 53 8.81 -3.94 -9.12
N ASN A 54 7.50 -3.73 -8.94
CA ASN A 54 6.85 -2.45 -9.23
C ASN A 54 5.94 -1.98 -8.09
N TYR A 55 5.84 -0.66 -7.90
CA TYR A 55 4.84 -0.06 -7.02
C TYR A 55 3.81 0.72 -7.83
N VAL A 56 2.53 0.43 -7.63
CA VAL A 56 1.43 0.99 -8.39
C VAL A 56 0.48 1.71 -7.46
N TYR A 57 0.21 2.98 -7.80
CA TYR A 57 -0.81 3.80 -7.18
C TYR A 57 -1.86 4.18 -8.23
N GLY A 58 -3.13 4.07 -7.85
CA GLY A 58 -4.26 4.49 -8.67
C GLY A 58 -5.49 4.67 -7.79
N GLN A 59 -6.29 5.69 -8.09
CA GLN A 59 -7.55 5.95 -7.38
C GLN A 59 -8.76 5.32 -8.10
N SER A 60 -8.57 4.87 -9.33
CA SER A 60 -9.59 4.19 -10.13
C SER A 60 -9.05 2.94 -10.81
N PHE A 61 -9.97 2.02 -11.12
CA PHE A 61 -9.64 0.80 -11.85
C PHE A 61 -9.08 1.08 -13.25
N ASP A 62 -9.56 2.14 -13.92
CA ASP A 62 -9.09 2.52 -15.26
C ASP A 62 -7.64 3.01 -15.26
N GLU A 63 -7.27 3.84 -14.27
CA GLU A 63 -5.88 4.25 -14.07
C GLU A 63 -4.97 3.07 -13.75
N LEU A 64 -5.46 2.16 -12.90
CA LEU A 64 -4.75 0.93 -12.54
C LEU A 64 -4.49 0.08 -13.78
N LYS A 65 -5.49 -0.09 -14.65
CA LYS A 65 -5.39 -0.84 -15.91
C LYS A 65 -4.35 -0.25 -16.85
N GLN A 66 -4.40 1.07 -17.08
CA GLN A 66 -3.42 1.75 -17.95
C GLN A 66 -1.98 1.61 -17.46
N ARG A 67 -1.78 1.58 -16.13
CA ARG A 67 -0.45 1.37 -15.54
C ARG A 67 -0.02 -0.08 -15.68
N ILE A 68 -0.85 -1.04 -15.27
CA ILE A 68 -0.55 -2.47 -15.34
C ILE A 68 -0.31 -2.97 -16.77
N ASP A 69 -0.97 -2.39 -17.78
CA ASP A 69 -0.74 -2.75 -19.18
C ASP A 69 0.70 -2.51 -19.66
N LYS A 70 1.41 -1.58 -19.05
CA LYS A 70 2.81 -1.27 -19.37
C LYS A 70 3.81 -1.98 -18.46
N LEU A 71 3.33 -2.65 -17.42
CA LEU A 71 4.18 -3.33 -16.45
C LEU A 71 4.47 -4.76 -16.89
N THR A 72 5.65 -5.24 -16.50
CA THR A 72 6.04 -6.64 -16.57
C THR A 72 6.38 -7.11 -15.17
N GLY A 73 6.11 -8.38 -14.89
CA GLY A 73 6.45 -9.02 -13.62
C GLY A 73 5.47 -8.69 -12.49
N SER A 74 6.00 -8.66 -11.27
CA SER A 74 5.22 -8.49 -10.04
C SER A 74 5.02 -7.02 -9.69
N PHE A 75 3.94 -6.74 -8.98
CA PHE A 75 3.64 -5.40 -8.50
C PHE A 75 2.92 -5.41 -7.16
N LEU A 76 3.16 -4.36 -6.39
CA LEU A 76 2.39 -3.98 -5.21
C LEU A 76 1.42 -2.88 -5.60
N PHE A 77 0.14 -3.09 -5.34
CA PHE A 77 -0.92 -2.09 -5.47
C PHE A 77 -1.56 -1.88 -4.11
N VAL A 78 -1.68 -0.63 -3.68
CA VAL A 78 -2.31 -0.28 -2.40
C VAL A 78 -3.51 0.63 -2.67
N ASP A 79 -4.69 0.15 -2.29
CA ASP A 79 -5.92 0.92 -2.29
C ASP A 79 -6.14 1.53 -0.92
N TYR A 80 -6.19 2.86 -0.86
CA TYR A 80 -6.44 3.64 0.34
C TYR A 80 -7.94 3.96 0.39
N GLY A 81 -8.72 2.96 0.80
CA GLY A 81 -10.17 3.04 0.86
C GLY A 81 -10.70 4.03 1.90
N GLU A 82 -11.98 3.85 2.21
CA GLU A 82 -12.73 4.74 3.08
C GLU A 82 -12.13 4.90 4.49
N VAL A 83 -12.31 6.10 5.04
CA VAL A 83 -11.94 6.45 6.40
C VAL A 83 -13.23 6.65 7.20
N ASP A 84 -13.42 5.80 8.21
CA ASP A 84 -14.53 5.88 9.14
C ASP A 84 -14.08 6.57 10.44
N MET A 85 -14.97 7.38 11.03
CA MET A 85 -14.73 8.09 12.28
C MET A 85 -15.81 7.73 13.29
N GLN A 86 -15.40 7.17 14.42
CA GLN A 86 -16.32 6.77 15.48
C GLN A 86 -15.97 7.48 16.79
N SER A 87 -16.98 8.07 17.44
CA SER A 87 -16.82 8.63 18.78
C SER A 87 -16.61 7.51 19.80
N ASP A 88 -15.62 7.66 20.67
CA ASP A 88 -15.37 6.72 21.77
C ASP A 88 -16.08 7.12 23.08
N GLY A 89 -16.94 8.15 23.02
CA GLY A 89 -17.70 8.66 24.17
C GLY A 89 -16.90 9.54 25.14
N ARG A 90 -15.61 9.80 24.91
CA ARG A 90 -14.74 10.60 25.80
C ARG A 90 -14.27 11.92 25.20
N ARG A 91 -14.99 12.44 24.20
CA ARG A 91 -14.55 13.56 23.34
C ARG A 91 -13.26 13.25 22.57
N SER A 92 -13.01 11.97 22.34
CA SER A 92 -12.06 11.46 21.35
C SER A 92 -12.81 10.67 20.30
N PHE A 93 -12.19 10.49 19.13
CA PHE A 93 -12.68 9.56 18.12
C PHE A 93 -11.57 8.62 17.68
N GLN A 94 -11.99 7.40 17.39
CA GLN A 94 -11.22 6.40 16.71
C GLN A 94 -11.41 6.60 15.20
N CYS A 95 -10.31 6.54 14.48
CA CYS A 95 -10.29 6.62 13.03
C CYS A 95 -9.89 5.24 12.50
N THR A 96 -10.69 4.70 11.58
CA THR A 96 -10.41 3.42 10.94
C THR A 96 -10.37 3.62 9.44
N GLN A 97 -9.23 3.37 8.82
CA GLN A 97 -9.09 3.36 7.37
C GLN A 97 -9.03 1.92 6.85
N ARG A 98 -9.84 1.61 5.84
CA ARG A 98 -9.73 0.33 5.13
C ARG A 98 -8.64 0.42 4.08
N ILE A 99 -7.62 -0.44 4.16
CA ILE A 99 -6.51 -0.48 3.20
C ILE A 99 -6.46 -1.86 2.57
N ALA A 100 -6.45 -1.93 1.25
CA ALA A 100 -6.28 -3.18 0.51
C ALA A 100 -4.88 -3.23 -0.12
N VAL A 101 -4.04 -4.13 0.38
CA VAL A 101 -2.64 -4.30 -0.06
C VAL A 101 -2.55 -5.51 -0.97
N THR A 102 -2.45 -5.28 -2.26
CA THR A 102 -2.43 -6.34 -3.29
C THR A 102 -1.02 -6.57 -3.79
N VAL A 103 -0.55 -7.82 -3.73
CA VAL A 103 0.63 -8.26 -4.48
C VAL A 103 0.17 -9.21 -5.58
N ALA A 104 0.48 -8.85 -6.82
CA ALA A 104 0.09 -9.63 -7.99
C ALA A 104 1.18 -9.66 -9.05
N MET A 105 1.06 -10.58 -10.00
CA MET A 105 1.98 -10.76 -11.11
C MET A 105 1.22 -10.73 -12.42
N LYS A 106 1.65 -9.87 -13.35
CA LYS A 106 1.14 -9.85 -14.72
C LYS A 106 1.73 -11.05 -15.47
N LEU A 107 0.87 -11.88 -16.01
CA LEU A 107 1.25 -13.01 -16.84
C LEU A 107 0.96 -12.73 -18.32
N SER A 108 1.60 -13.50 -19.19
CA SER A 108 1.29 -13.45 -20.62
C SER A 108 -0.15 -13.94 -20.88
N ALA A 109 -0.75 -13.49 -21.98
CA ALA A 109 -2.06 -13.96 -22.42
C ALA A 109 -2.12 -15.48 -22.66
N HIS A 110 -0.96 -16.13 -22.84
CA HIS A 110 -0.82 -17.55 -23.12
C HIS A 110 -0.44 -18.37 -21.89
N ALA A 111 -0.39 -17.76 -20.71
CA ALA A 111 0.04 -18.44 -19.50
C ALA A 111 -0.89 -19.61 -19.15
N ASP A 112 -0.28 -20.78 -18.96
CA ASP A 112 -1.00 -22.02 -18.66
C ASP A 112 -1.42 -22.09 -17.17
N MET A 113 -2.09 -23.18 -16.79
CA MET A 113 -2.55 -23.36 -15.41
C MET A 113 -1.40 -23.48 -14.41
N LEU A 114 -0.27 -24.10 -14.80
CA LEU A 114 0.87 -24.28 -13.91
C LEU A 114 1.59 -22.96 -13.66
N GLU A 115 1.79 -22.14 -14.70
CA GLU A 115 2.33 -20.79 -14.57
C GLU A 115 1.47 -19.91 -13.67
N ARG A 116 0.14 -20.01 -13.77
CA ARG A 116 -0.79 -19.31 -12.87
C ARG A 116 -0.67 -19.76 -11.43
N VAL A 117 -0.52 -21.07 -11.18
CA VAL A 117 -0.32 -21.59 -9.81
C VAL A 117 1.00 -21.09 -9.23
N ILE A 118 2.09 -21.13 -10.01
CA ILE A 118 3.39 -20.60 -9.60
C ILE A 118 3.32 -19.10 -9.29
N ALA A 119 2.63 -18.32 -10.12
CA ALA A 119 2.45 -16.89 -9.89
C ALA A 119 1.65 -16.62 -8.60
N ASN A 120 0.59 -17.38 -8.34
CA ASN A 120 -0.18 -17.28 -7.10
C ASN A 120 0.64 -17.65 -5.86
N ASP A 121 1.43 -18.73 -5.90
CA ASP A 121 2.29 -19.12 -4.77
C ASP A 121 3.35 -18.06 -4.48
N ARG A 122 4.05 -17.57 -5.52
CA ARG A 122 5.06 -16.51 -5.38
C ARG A 122 4.48 -15.24 -4.78
N THR A 123 3.33 -14.80 -5.29
CA THR A 123 2.68 -13.58 -4.81
C THR A 123 2.13 -13.71 -3.40
N LEU A 124 1.65 -14.90 -2.99
CA LEU A 124 1.28 -15.17 -1.61
C LEU A 124 2.49 -15.08 -0.66
N GLN A 125 3.64 -15.65 -1.07
CA GLN A 125 4.87 -15.56 -0.29
C GLN A 125 5.36 -14.12 -0.17
N MET A 126 5.32 -13.35 -1.25
CA MET A 126 5.65 -11.92 -1.23
C MET A 126 4.72 -11.13 -0.30
N LEU A 127 3.40 -11.32 -0.41
CA LEU A 127 2.42 -10.67 0.47
C LEU A 127 2.61 -11.07 1.95
N SER A 128 2.97 -12.32 2.21
CA SER A 128 3.25 -12.79 3.57
C SER A 128 4.46 -12.08 4.18
N LYS A 129 5.50 -11.79 3.40
CA LYS A 129 6.65 -10.98 3.86
C LYS A 129 6.22 -9.54 4.18
N VAL A 130 5.37 -8.95 3.34
CA VAL A 130 4.80 -7.61 3.60
C VAL A 130 4.01 -7.61 4.90
N HIS A 131 3.11 -8.58 5.08
CA HIS A 131 2.32 -8.72 6.30
C HIS A 131 3.19 -8.91 7.56
N ALA A 132 4.17 -9.82 7.50
CA ALA A 132 5.08 -10.08 8.61
C ALA A 132 5.87 -8.82 9.02
N ARG A 133 6.27 -7.99 8.05
CA ARG A 133 6.94 -6.73 8.35
C ARG A 133 6.00 -5.73 9.03
N ILE A 134 4.76 -5.60 8.56
CA ILE A 134 3.77 -4.72 9.21
C ILE A 134 3.55 -5.15 10.65
N LEU A 135 3.39 -6.45 10.90
CA LEU A 135 3.25 -6.97 12.25
C LEU A 135 4.44 -6.59 13.13
N ALA A 136 5.67 -6.77 12.64
CA ALA A 136 6.88 -6.41 13.37
C ALA A 136 6.97 -4.89 13.67
N ASP A 137 6.61 -4.04 12.72
CA ASP A 137 6.66 -2.58 12.89
C ASP A 137 5.58 -2.10 13.87
N VAL A 138 4.38 -2.70 13.87
CA VAL A 138 3.34 -2.44 14.88
C VAL A 138 3.80 -2.84 16.28
N GLU A 139 4.52 -3.96 16.41
CA GLU A 139 5.01 -4.44 17.70
C GLU A 139 6.16 -3.58 18.25
N THR A 140 7.10 -3.19 17.40
CA THR A 140 8.38 -2.59 17.80
C THR A 140 8.43 -1.07 17.68
N GLU A 141 7.88 -0.49 16.60
CA GLU A 141 7.94 0.94 16.30
C GLU A 141 6.67 1.68 16.76
N GLY A 142 5.53 0.97 16.82
CA GLY A 142 4.24 1.56 17.17
C GLY A 142 3.73 2.45 16.06
N LEU A 143 3.29 1.85 14.95
CA LEU A 143 2.71 2.57 13.82
C LEU A 143 1.48 3.38 14.28
N TYR A 144 1.55 4.70 14.12
CA TYR A 144 0.49 5.60 14.60
C TYR A 144 -0.89 5.35 13.93
N TRP A 145 -0.90 4.71 12.76
CA TRP A 145 -2.08 4.41 11.95
C TRP A 145 -2.57 2.96 12.08
N MET A 146 -1.90 2.11 12.87
CA MET A 146 -2.29 0.70 13.02
C MET A 146 -2.05 0.21 14.45
N ASP A 147 -3.14 -0.20 15.12
CA ASP A 147 -3.06 -0.85 16.42
C ASP A 147 -2.75 -2.37 16.33
N ARG A 148 -2.39 -2.93 17.48
CA ARG A 148 -2.00 -4.35 17.63
C ARG A 148 -3.16 -5.33 17.45
N GLU A 149 -4.40 -4.92 17.71
CA GLU A 149 -5.55 -5.80 17.61
C GLU A 149 -5.96 -5.96 16.13
N SER A 150 -6.02 -4.85 15.42
CA SER A 150 -6.43 -4.76 14.03
C SER A 150 -5.47 -5.52 13.09
N ILE A 151 -4.15 -5.46 13.33
CA ILE A 151 -3.18 -6.21 12.49
C ILE A 151 -3.33 -7.73 12.65
N THR A 152 -3.85 -8.23 13.78
CA THR A 152 -4.02 -9.66 14.02
C THR A 152 -5.35 -10.24 13.49
N THR A 153 -6.24 -9.38 12.98
CA THR A 153 -7.57 -9.75 12.47
C THR A 153 -7.73 -9.51 10.96
N CYS A 154 -6.60 -9.38 10.25
CA CYS A 154 -6.58 -9.13 8.81
C CYS A 154 -7.01 -10.36 7.98
N GLU A 155 -7.51 -10.11 6.77
CA GLU A 155 -7.93 -11.15 5.83
C GLU A 155 -7.03 -11.16 4.58
N ILE A 156 -6.67 -12.34 4.09
CA ILE A 156 -6.00 -12.50 2.79
C ILE A 156 -6.98 -13.14 1.81
N ILE A 157 -7.31 -12.43 0.73
CA ILE A 157 -8.24 -12.87 -0.31
C ILE A 157 -7.55 -13.00 -1.67
N PRO A 158 -7.99 -13.91 -2.56
CA PRO A 158 -7.45 -14.00 -3.90
C PRO A 158 -7.69 -12.70 -4.70
N PHE A 159 -6.66 -12.24 -5.40
CA PHE A 159 -6.76 -11.20 -6.42
C PHE A 159 -6.68 -11.86 -7.80
N VAL A 160 -7.84 -11.96 -8.47
CA VAL A 160 -7.92 -12.47 -9.84
C VAL A 160 -8.60 -11.43 -10.70
N SER A 161 -7.82 -10.79 -11.57
CA SER A 161 -8.37 -9.87 -12.56
C SER A 161 -7.99 -10.31 -13.97
N ALA A 162 -8.95 -10.97 -14.63
CA ALA A 162 -8.80 -11.41 -16.01
C ALA A 162 -8.52 -10.22 -16.95
N GLU A 163 -9.14 -9.07 -16.67
CA GLU A 163 -8.92 -7.83 -17.43
C GLU A 163 -7.50 -7.28 -17.32
N LEU A 164 -6.83 -7.52 -16.19
CA LEU A 164 -5.47 -7.08 -15.94
C LEU A 164 -4.43 -8.15 -16.27
N GLN A 165 -4.88 -9.36 -16.65
CA GLN A 165 -4.03 -10.55 -16.84
C GLN A 165 -3.10 -10.79 -15.64
N SER A 166 -3.62 -10.52 -14.45
CA SER A 166 -2.83 -10.48 -13.22
C SER A 166 -3.42 -11.41 -12.17
N TYR A 167 -2.53 -12.10 -11.46
CA TYR A 167 -2.88 -13.10 -10.45
C TYR A 167 -2.09 -12.82 -9.17
N GLY A 168 -2.77 -12.91 -8.03
CA GLY A 168 -2.12 -12.87 -6.73
C GLY A 168 -3.11 -12.76 -5.58
N TRP A 169 -2.78 -11.93 -4.60
CA TRP A 169 -3.48 -11.89 -3.31
C TRP A 169 -3.56 -10.47 -2.77
N THR A 170 -4.64 -10.20 -2.03
CA THR A 170 -4.88 -8.94 -1.36
C THR A 170 -4.97 -9.18 0.15
N LEU A 171 -4.17 -8.44 0.92
CA LEU A 171 -4.28 -8.32 2.38
C LEU A 171 -5.21 -7.14 2.69
N MET A 172 -6.33 -7.43 3.36
CA MET A 172 -7.29 -6.45 3.83
C MET A 172 -6.91 -6.02 5.25
N LEU A 173 -6.53 -4.76 5.39
CA LEU A 173 -6.14 -4.13 6.64
C LEU A 173 -7.24 -3.18 7.13
N SER A 174 -7.45 -3.15 8.44
CA SER A 174 -8.22 -2.12 9.15
C SER A 174 -7.24 -1.25 9.92
N ALA A 175 -6.73 -0.19 9.28
CA ALA A 175 -5.79 0.75 9.88
C ALA A 175 -6.50 1.63 10.90
N THR A 176 -6.40 1.24 12.16
CA THR A 176 -7.15 1.84 13.27
C THR A 176 -6.22 2.56 14.23
N GLY A 177 -6.62 3.76 14.67
CA GLY A 177 -5.82 4.61 15.54
C GLY A 177 -6.59 5.82 16.07
N ALA A 178 -6.03 6.46 17.10
CA ALA A 178 -6.64 7.64 17.71
C ALA A 178 -6.30 8.90 16.88
N ASP A 179 -7.33 9.61 16.44
CA ASP A 179 -7.20 10.88 15.69
C ASP A 179 -6.10 10.88 14.60
N ILE A 180 -6.07 9.82 13.75
CA ILE A 180 -5.02 9.64 12.71
C ILE A 180 -4.96 10.84 11.74
N LEU A 181 -6.10 11.52 11.53
CA LEU A 181 -6.21 12.70 10.66
C LEU A 181 -5.96 14.03 11.38
N ASP A 182 -5.68 14.01 12.69
CA ASP A 182 -5.37 15.18 13.52
C ASP A 182 -6.50 16.24 13.56
N VAL A 183 -7.73 15.80 13.33
CA VAL A 183 -8.90 16.67 13.18
C VAL A 183 -9.21 17.37 14.51
N HIS A 184 -8.94 16.76 15.68
CA HIS A 184 -9.12 17.48 16.94
C HIS A 184 -8.10 18.60 17.12
N ARG A 185 -6.83 18.39 16.74
CA ARG A 185 -5.82 19.46 16.84
C ARG A 185 -6.19 20.61 15.94
N MET A 186 -6.50 20.32 14.67
CA MET A 186 -6.92 21.33 13.70
C MET A 186 -8.16 22.09 14.17
N SER A 187 -9.17 21.39 14.70
CA SER A 187 -10.38 22.02 15.25
C SER A 187 -10.07 22.97 16.40
N ARG A 188 -9.16 22.61 17.32
CA ARG A 188 -8.74 23.48 18.42
C ARG A 188 -7.97 24.70 17.95
N ASP A 189 -7.11 24.53 16.95
CA ASP A 189 -6.31 25.62 16.38
C ASP A 189 -7.20 26.64 15.64
N MET A 190 -8.24 26.17 14.94
CA MET A 190 -9.22 27.04 14.27
C MET A 190 -10.15 27.79 15.24
N ALA A 191 -10.32 27.27 16.46
CA ALA A 191 -11.15 27.91 17.48
C ALA A 191 -10.40 28.97 18.32
N ARG A 192 -9.09 29.14 18.09
CA ARG A 192 -8.25 30.16 18.72
C ARG A 192 -8.17 31.42 17.86
#